data_AF-A0A9C9NYD7-F1
#
_entry.id   AF-A0A9C9NYD7-F1
#
_cell.length_a   1.000
_cell.length_b   1.000
_cell.length_c   1.000
_cell.angle_alpha   90.00
_cell.angle_beta   90.00
_cell.angle_gamma   90.00
#
_symmetry.space_group_name_H-M   'P 1'
#
loop_
_entity.id
_entity.type
_entity.pdbx_description
1 polymer ?
#
loop_
_entity_poly.entity_id
_entity_poly.type
_entity_poly.pdbx_seq_one_letter_code
_entity_poly.pdbx_strand_id
1 'polypeptide(L)'
;LGEGRLINLAAAEGHPASVMDMSFANQALCLEYLTRMKEKLEPAVYPVPEEIDREVGKLKLASMNISIDSLTEEQKKYLASWEEGT
;
A
#
# COMPACT_ATOMS: atom_id res chain seq x y z
N LEU A 1 28.22 14.55 11.83
CA LEU A 1 27.83 13.53 10.83
C LEU A 1 26.80 14.14 9.89
N GLY A 2 26.97 14.01 8.58
CA GLY A 2 25.98 14.43 7.57
C GLY A 2 25.71 15.94 7.42
N GLU A 3 26.46 16.83 8.08
CA GLU A 3 26.30 18.30 7.96
C GLU A 3 24.85 18.80 8.19
N GLY A 4 24.08 18.11 9.04
CA GLY A 4 22.66 18.44 9.29
C GLY A 4 21.68 17.94 8.22
N ARG A 5 22.15 17.24 7.19
CA ARG A 5 21.33 16.56 6.17
C ARG A 5 20.85 15.21 6.67
N LEU A 6 19.92 14.60 5.94
CA LEU A 6 19.36 13.28 6.24
C LEU A 6 20.47 12.24 6.31
N ILE A 7 20.81 11.81 7.53
CA ILE A 7 22.03 11.04 7.79
C ILE A 7 22.01 9.66 7.13
N ASN A 8 20.84 9.04 7.03
CA ASN A 8 20.64 7.75 6.37
C ASN A 8 20.93 7.81 4.86
N LEU A 9 20.75 8.98 4.22
CA LEU A 9 21.09 9.19 2.82
C LEU A 9 22.48 9.78 2.63
N ALA A 10 22.93 10.61 3.58
CA ALA A 10 24.19 11.34 3.48
C ALA A 10 25.42 10.52 3.90
N ALA A 11 25.24 9.51 4.76
CA ALA A 11 26.32 8.69 5.31
C ALA A 11 25.99 7.19 5.31
N ALA A 12 24.91 6.77 4.65
CA ALA A 12 24.51 5.39 4.42
C ALA A 12 23.73 5.29 3.09
N GLU A 13 23.11 4.13 2.81
CA GLU A 13 22.47 3.83 1.53
C GLU A 13 20.96 4.13 1.49
N GLY A 14 20.44 4.82 2.50
CA GLY A 14 19.01 5.06 2.65
C GLY A 14 18.24 3.81 3.07
N HIS A 15 16.99 3.71 2.64
CA HIS A 15 16.17 2.53 2.92
C HIS A 15 16.56 1.39 1.97
N PRO A 16 16.58 0.14 2.45
CA PRO A 16 16.78 -1.03 1.59
C PRO A 16 15.77 -1.09 0.45
N ALA A 17 16.17 -1.67 -0.68
CA ALA A 17 15.30 -1.85 -1.85
C ALA A 17 14.00 -2.59 -1.50
N SER A 18 14.05 -3.53 -0.55
CA SER A 18 12.89 -4.29 -0.05
C SER A 18 11.86 -3.47 0.72
N VAL A 19 12.15 -2.22 1.08
CA VAL A 19 11.18 -1.31 1.69
C VAL A 19 10.77 -0.22 0.70
N MET A 20 11.71 0.20 -0.16
CA MET A 20 11.46 1.20 -1.19
C MET A 20 10.57 0.69 -2.33
N ASP A 21 10.54 -0.63 -2.60
CA ASP A 21 9.70 -1.25 -3.62
C ASP A 21 8.21 -0.93 -3.46
N MET A 22 7.69 -0.98 -2.23
CA MET A 22 6.31 -0.60 -1.92
C MET A 22 6.04 0.88 -2.18
N SER A 23 7.00 1.75 -1.86
CA SER A 23 6.87 3.20 -2.08
C SER A 23 6.84 3.52 -3.58
N PHE A 24 7.73 2.90 -4.37
CA PHE A 24 7.75 3.09 -5.82
C PHE A 24 6.53 2.47 -6.52
N ALA A 25 6.02 1.33 -6.03
CA ALA A 25 4.78 0.74 -6.52
C ALA A 25 3.58 1.67 -6.28
N ASN A 26 3.46 2.25 -5.07
CA ASN A 26 2.43 3.24 -4.77
C ASN A 26 2.53 4.46 -5.69
N GLN A 27 3.74 4.99 -5.91
CA GLN A 27 3.95 6.11 -6.82
C GLN A 27 3.54 5.80 -8.27
N ALA A 28 3.89 4.61 -8.78
CA ALA A 28 3.55 4.19 -10.13
C ALA A 28 2.04 4.03 -10.33
N LEU A 29 1.36 3.35 -9.41
CA LEU A 29 -0.09 3.12 -9.48
C LEU A 29 -0.88 4.42 -9.27
N CYS A 30 -0.43 5.30 -8.38
CA CYS A 30 -1.03 6.62 -8.22
C CYS A 30 -0.88 7.48 -9.48
N LEU A 31 0.28 7.42 -10.16
CA LEU A 31 0.47 8.14 -11.43
C LEU A 31 -0.47 7.63 -12.52
N GLU A 32 -0.67 6.32 -12.60
CA GLU A 32 -1.68 5.72 -13.49
C GLU A 32 -3.10 6.18 -13.13
N TYR A 33 -3.45 6.16 -11.85
CA TYR A 33 -4.75 6.61 -11.35
C TYR A 33 -5.04 8.07 -11.72
N LEU A 34 -4.08 8.97 -11.47
CA LEU A 34 -4.17 10.38 -11.84
C LEU A 34 -4.40 10.56 -13.34
N THR A 35 -3.69 9.78 -14.16
CA THR A 35 -3.83 9.83 -15.62
C THR A 35 -5.22 9.40 -16.07
N ARG A 36 -5.77 8.33 -15.46
CA ARG A 36 -7.12 7.81 -15.77
C ARG A 36 -8.24 8.71 -15.25
N MET A 37 -8.00 9.41 -14.14
CA MET A 37 -9.00 10.22 -13.43
C MET A 37 -8.88 11.72 -13.69
N LYS A 38 -7.97 12.15 -14.58
CA LYS A 38 -7.62 13.56 -14.83
C LYS A 38 -8.80 14.51 -15.03
N GLU A 39 -9.92 14.05 -15.60
CA GLU A 39 -11.10 14.88 -15.89
C GLU A 39 -12.09 14.94 -14.71
N LYS A 40 -11.87 14.12 -13.68
CA LYS A 40 -12.74 14.00 -12.50
C LYS A 40 -12.10 14.56 -11.23
N LEU A 41 -10.82 14.90 -11.28
CA LEU A 41 -10.06 15.39 -10.14
C LEU A 41 -9.83 16.90 -10.27
N GLU A 42 -10.09 17.60 -9.18
CA GLU A 42 -9.77 19.02 -9.04
C GLU A 42 -8.32 19.18 -8.56
N PRO A 43 -7.72 20.38 -8.70
CA PRO A 43 -6.42 20.67 -8.10
C PRO A 43 -6.48 20.61 -6.57
N ALA A 44 -6.18 19.43 -6.01
CA ALA A 44 -6.16 19.19 -4.57
C ALA A 44 -5.17 18.06 -4.21
N VAL A 45 -4.91 17.92 -2.91
CA VAL A 45 -4.14 16.79 -2.37
C VAL A 45 -5.12 15.68 -2.01
N TYR A 46 -4.96 14.53 -2.67
CA TYR A 46 -5.77 13.34 -2.41
C TYR A 46 -4.95 12.30 -1.65
N PRO A 47 -5.56 11.55 -0.72
CA PRO A 47 -4.94 10.35 -0.18
C PRO A 47 -4.79 9.30 -1.28
N VAL A 48 -3.90 8.33 -1.07
CA VAL A 48 -3.80 7.14 -1.93
C VAL A 48 -5.13 6.37 -1.82
N PRO A 49 -5.78 6.02 -2.96
CA PRO A 49 -6.96 5.17 -2.96
C PRO A 49 -6.70 3.83 -2.24
N GLU A 50 -7.65 3.37 -1.43
CA GLU A 50 -7.51 2.14 -0.64
C GLU A 50 -7.23 0.91 -1.52
N GLU A 51 -7.83 0.86 -2.72
CA GLU A 51 -7.61 -0.22 -3.66
C GLU A 51 -6.16 -0.31 -4.13
N ILE A 52 -5.50 0.84 -4.32
CA ILE A 52 -4.09 0.91 -4.70
C ILE A 52 -3.21 0.41 -3.55
N ASP A 53 -3.47 0.88 -2.33
CA ASP A 53 -2.68 0.49 -1.15
C ASP A 53 -2.81 -1.02 -0.88
N ARG A 54 -4.02 -1.58 -1.00
CA ARG A 54 -4.26 -3.03 -0.91
C ARG A 54 -3.56 -3.81 -2.02
N GLU A 55 -3.51 -3.29 -3.24
CA GLU A 55 -2.84 -3.94 -4.36
C GLU A 55 -1.32 -3.97 -4.15
N VAL A 56 -0.72 -2.87 -3.70
CA VAL A 56 0.71 -2.85 -3.35
C VAL A 56 1.03 -3.87 -2.26
N GLY A 57 0.19 -3.96 -1.22
CA GLY A 57 0.32 -4.97 -0.17
C GLY A 57 0.27 -6.41 -0.71
N LYS A 58 -0.68 -6.71 -1.61
CA LYS A 58 -0.76 -8.04 -2.26
C LYS A 58 0.46 -8.35 -3.11
N LEU A 59 0.91 -7.40 -3.93
CA LEU A 59 2.10 -7.56 -4.77
C LEU A 59 3.35 -7.80 -3.93
N LYS A 60 3.47 -7.11 -2.78
CA LYS A 60 4.57 -7.32 -1.84
C LYS A 60 4.58 -8.75 -1.31
N LEU A 61 3.45 -9.23 -0.80
CA LEU A 61 3.33 -10.59 -0.27
C LEU A 61 3.62 -11.63 -1.36
N ALA A 62 3.08 -11.43 -2.56
CA ALA A 62 3.34 -12.30 -3.71
C ALA A 62 4.84 -12.35 -4.07
N SER A 63 5.54 -11.21 -4.06
CA SER A 63 6.99 -11.16 -4.32
C SER A 63 7.82 -11.93 -3.29
N MET A 64 7.27 -12.11 -2.08
CA MET A 64 7.87 -12.88 -0.98
C MET A 64 7.40 -14.34 -0.96
N ASN A 65 6.61 -14.78 -1.94
CA ASN A 65 5.92 -16.08 -1.98
C ASN A 65 5.01 -16.33 -0.77
N ILE A 66 4.39 -15.26 -0.23
CA ILE A 66 3.40 -15.34 0.85
C ILE A 66 2.00 -15.24 0.24
N SER A 67 1.16 -16.22 0.53
CA SER A 67 -0.26 -16.24 0.16
C SER A 67 -1.12 -15.68 1.29
N ILE A 68 -2.11 -14.87 0.94
CA ILE A 68 -3.20 -14.50 1.86
C ILE A 68 -4.23 -15.64 1.81
N ASP A 69 -4.66 -16.10 2.98
CA ASP A 69 -5.73 -17.08 3.08
C ASP A 69 -7.10 -16.47 2.73
N SER A 70 -8.12 -17.31 2.67
CA SER A 70 -9.49 -16.87 2.44
C SER A 70 -10.37 -17.32 3.58
N LEU A 71 -11.23 -16.43 4.06
CA LEU A 71 -12.24 -16.78 5.04
C LEU A 71 -13.10 -17.95 4.52
N THR A 72 -13.33 -18.93 5.39
CA THR A 72 -14.31 -19.99 5.13
C THR A 72 -15.72 -19.41 5.11
N GLU A 73 -16.68 -20.11 4.50
CA GLU A 73 -18.08 -19.67 4.48
C GLU A 73 -18.65 -19.52 5.89
N GLU A 74 -18.22 -20.37 6.83
CA GLU A 74 -18.59 -20.28 8.24
C GLU A 74 -18.04 -19.00 8.89
N GLN A 75 -16.76 -18.68 8.67
CA GLN A 75 -16.15 -17.45 9.17
C GLN A 75 -16.82 -16.19 8.61
N LYS A 76 -17.18 -16.20 7.31
CA LYS A 76 -17.93 -15.10 6.69
C LYS A 76 -19.32 -14.95 7.32
N LYS A 77 -20.02 -16.06 7.53
CA LYS A 77 -21.34 -16.07 8.15
C LYS A 77 -21.29 -15.53 9.58
N TYR A 78 -20.29 -15.96 10.36
CA TYR A 78 -20.05 -15.48 11.73
C TYR A 78 -19.81 -13.96 11.78
N LEU A 79 -18.93 -13.42 10.91
CA LEU A 79 -18.67 -11.98 10.84
C LEU A 79 -19.90 -11.14 10.42
N ALA A 80 -20.81 -11.73 9.63
CA ALA A 80 -22.02 -11.06 9.16
C ALA A 80 -23.21 -11.18 10.14
N SER A 81 -23.17 -12.11 11.09
CA SER A 81 -24.25 -12.33 12.04
C SER A 81 -24.16 -11.37 13.23
N TRP A 82 -25.22 -10.60 13.46
CA TRP A 82 -25.42 -9.78 14.67
C TRP A 82 -25.88 -10.59 15.90
N GLU A 83 -26.14 -11.90 15.73
CA GLU A 83 -26.68 -12.77 16.79
C GLU A 83 -25.61 -13.28 17.76
N GLU A 84 -24.32 -13.24 17.38
CA GLU A 84 -23.18 -13.65 18.22
C GLU A 84 -22.19 -12.50 18.44
N GLY A 85 -22.68 -11.32 18.81
CA GLY A 85 -21.87 -10.21 19.28
C GLY A 85 -22.30 -9.75 20.68
N THR A 86 -21.33 -9.56 21.58
CA THR A 86 -21.49 -8.73 22.78
C THR A 86 -21.82 -7.29 22.43
#